data_AF-A0A921T0D3-F1
#
_entry.id   AF-A0A921T0D3-F1
#
_cell.length_a   1.000
_cell.length_b   1.000
_cell.length_c   1.000
_cell.angle_alpha   90.00
_cell.angle_beta   90.00
_cell.angle_gamma   90.00
#
_symmetry.space_group_name_H-M   'P 1'
#
loop_
_entity.id
_entity.type
_entity.pdbx_description
1 polymer ?
#
loop_
_entity_poly.entity_id
_entity_poly.type
_entity_poly.pdbx_seq_one_letter_code
_entity_poly.pdbx_strand_id
1 'polypeptide(L)' 'MENKDLDLYDIFKKYSYSQLKELFKKAKTKDEQDFYMALSNIMLQKQQSKVIGK' A
#
# COMPACT_ATOMS: atom_id res chain seq x y z
N MET A 1 6.59 -20.58 18.34
CA MET A 1 6.90 -19.41 17.50
C MET A 1 5.58 -18.72 17.26
N GLU A 2 5.38 -17.51 17.79
CA GLU A 2 4.15 -16.76 17.57
C GLU A 2 4.00 -16.53 16.06
N ASN A 3 3.02 -17.19 15.44
CA ASN A 3 2.47 -16.74 14.17
C ASN A 3 1.79 -15.40 14.46
N LYS A 4 2.57 -14.33 14.52
CA LYS A 4 2.01 -12.99 14.38
C LYS A 4 1.43 -13.00 12.99
N ASP A 5 0.10 -13.08 12.90
CA ASP A 5 -0.66 -12.87 11.68
C ASP A 5 -0.22 -11.53 11.10
N LEU A 6 0.80 -11.56 10.25
CA LEU A 6 1.30 -10.40 9.56
C LEU A 6 0.24 -10.12 8.50
N ASP A 7 -0.72 -9.28 8.87
CA ASP A 7 -1.69 -8.75 7.93
C ASP A 7 -0.91 -8.15 6.75
N LEU A 8 -1.30 -8.56 5.54
CA LEU A 8 -0.75 -8.02 4.30
C LEU A 8 -0.75 -6.49 4.36
N TYR A 9 -1.80 -5.90 4.92
CA TYR A 9 -1.87 -4.46 5.12
C TYR A 9 -0.70 -3.90 5.94
N ASP A 10 -0.32 -4.53 7.05
CA ASP A 10 0.77 -4.07 7.92
C ASP A 10 2.16 -4.28 7.30
N ILE A 11 2.32 -5.31 6.47
CA ILE A 11 3.52 -5.48 5.64
C ILE A 11 3.62 -4.31 4.65
N PHE A 12 2.53 -4.03 3.93
CA PHE A 12 2.50 -3.01 2.89
C PHE A 12 2.58 -1.59 3.44
N LYS A 13 2.15 -1.35 4.68
CA LYS A 13 2.28 -0.07 5.38
C LYS A 13 3.72 0.40 5.56
N LYS A 14 4.68 -0.53 5.50
CA LYS A 14 6.13 -0.23 5.57
C LYS A 14 6.69 0.23 4.22
N TYR A 15 5.98 0.01 3.11
CA TYR A 15 6.42 0.44 1.79
C TYR A 15 6.17 1.93 1.60
N SER A 16 7.14 2.61 1.01
CA SER A 16 6.95 3.97 0.52
C SER A 16 6.08 3.98 -0.75
N TYR A 17 5.47 5.13 -1.03
CA TYR A 17 4.72 5.35 -2.27
C TYR A 17 5.56 5.05 -3.52
N SER A 18 6.85 5.42 -3.51
CA SER A 18 7.77 5.12 -4.62
C SER A 18 7.96 3.61 -4.84
N GLN A 19 8.05 2.83 -3.77
CA GLN A 19 8.17 1.37 -3.87
C GLN A 19 6.88 0.72 -4.37
N LEU A 20 5.71 1.19 -3.92
CA LEU A 20 4.42 0.74 -4.44
C LEU A 20 4.28 1.05 -5.94
N LYS A 21 4.76 2.22 -6.37
CA LYS A 21 4.79 2.59 -7.79
C LYS A 21 5.72 1.69 -8.61
N GLU A 22 6.84 1.24 -8.05
CA GLU A 22 7.69 0.26 -8.71
C GLU A 22 7.04 -1.12 -8.80
N LEU A 23 6.36 -1.57 -7.73
CA LEU A 23 5.61 -2.82 -7.72
C LEU A 23 4.48 -2.79 -8.74
N PHE A 24 3.75 -1.68 -8.84
CA PHE A 24 2.76 -1.44 -9.88
C PHE A 24 3.34 -1.56 -11.29
N LYS A 25 4.53 -1.00 -11.55
CA LYS A 25 5.20 -1.11 -12.86
C LYS A 25 5.68 -2.53 -13.17
N LYS A 26 6.01 -3.31 -12.15
CA LYS A 26 6.49 -4.70 -12.26
C LYS A 26 5.37 -5.74 -12.28
N ALA A 27 4.15 -5.34 -11.93
CA ALA A 27 2.98 -6.19 -11.91
C ALA A 27 2.70 -6.76 -13.31
N LYS A 28 2.44 -8.07 -13.36
CA LYS A 28 2.24 -8.83 -14.60
C LYS A 28 0.78 -8.90 -15.00
N THR A 29 -0.12 -8.81 -14.01
CA THR A 29 -1.55 -8.90 -14.22
C THR A 29 -2.24 -7.59 -13.86
N LYS A 30 -3.43 -7.39 -14.43
CA LYS A 30 -4.26 -6.24 -14.09
C LYS A 30 -4.69 -6.26 -12.62
N ASP A 31 -4.98 -7.44 -12.08
CA ASP A 31 -5.38 -7.58 -10.67
C ASP A 31 -4.25 -7.14 -9.72
N GLU A 32 -2.99 -7.48 -10.04
CA GLU A 32 -1.83 -7.01 -9.28
C GLU A 32 -1.67 -5.47 -9.38
N GLN A 33 -1.85 -4.91 -10.57
CA GLN A 33 -1.82 -3.45 -10.77
C GLN A 33 -2.91 -2.76 -9.96
N ASP A 34 -4.14 -3.25 -10.03
CA ASP A 34 -5.29 -2.71 -9.31
C ASP A 34 -5.09 -2.80 -7.79
N PHE A 35 -4.51 -3.90 -7.30
CA PHE A 35 -4.13 -4.05 -5.89
C PHE A 35 -3.14 -2.97 -5.43
N TYR A 36 -2.01 -2.78 -6.14
CA TYR A 36 -1.03 -1.76 -5.77
C TYR A 36 -1.56 -0.34 -5.88
N MET A 37 -2.45 -0.09 -6.84
CA MET A 37 -3.13 1.19 -7.01
C MET A 37 -4.10 1.49 -5.84
N ALA A 38 -4.91 0.51 -5.45
CA ALA A 38 -5.81 0.64 -4.29
C ALA A 38 -5.02 0.93 -3.01
N LEU A 39 -3.90 0.22 -2.81
CA LEU A 39 -3.06 0.39 -1.63
C LEU A 39 -2.36 1.76 -1.61
N SER A 40 -1.91 2.24 -2.77
CA SER A 40 -1.36 3.59 -2.93
C SER A 40 -2.40 4.66 -2.61
N ASN A 41 -3.65 4.48 -3.05
CA ASN A 41 -4.75 5.40 -2.74
C ASN A 41 -5.06 5.45 -1.25
N ILE A 42 -5.11 4.29 -0.56
CA ILE A 42 -5.34 4.23 0.90
C ILE A 42 -4.22 4.98 1.65
N MET A 43 -2.97 4.82 1.24
CA MET A 43 -1.85 5.55 1.83
C MET A 43 -1.98 7.06 1.62
N LEU A 44 -2.31 7.50 0.40
CA LEU A 44 -2.50 8.91 0.07
C LEU A 44 -3.64 9.52 0.90
N GLN A 45 -4.79 8.85 0.99
CA GLN A 45 -5.92 9.30 1.80
C GLN A 45 -5.52 9.44 3.27
N LYS A 46 -4.78 8.48 3.81
CA LYS A 46 -4.28 8.55 5.20
C LYS A 46 -3.34 9.73 5.43
N GLN A 47 -2.44 10.03 4.48
CA GLN A 47 -1.56 11.21 4.57
C GLN A 47 -2.37 12.50 4.44
N GLN A 48 -3.34 12.55 3.52
CA GLN A 48 -4.25 13.67 3.37
C GLN A 48 -5.05 13.92 4.65
N SER A 49 -5.58 12.89 5.31
CA SER A 49 -6.28 13.05 6.60
C SER A 49 -5.39 13.65 7.69
N LYS A 50 -4.08 13.37 7.69
CA LYS A 50 -3.13 13.98 8.63
C LYS A 50 -2.86 15.45 8.33
N VAL A 51 -2.80 15.82 7.06
CA VAL A 51 -2.50 17.19 6.61
C VAL A 51 -3.72 18.10 6.68
N ILE A 52 -4.88 17.60 6.28
CA ILE A 52 -6.13 18.35 6.23
C ILE A 52 -6.67 18.61 7.65
N GLY A 53 -6.24 17.83 8.64
CA GLY A 53 -6.56 18.09 10.05
C GLY A 53 -8.06 18.04 10.31
N LYS A 54 -8.56 16.88 10.73
CA LYS A 54 -9.59 16.93 11.77
C LYS A 54 -8.89 17.14 13.10
#